data_AF-A0AAW9LWV9-F1
#
_entry.id   AF-A0AAW9LWV9-F1
#
_cell.length_a   1.000
_cell.length_b   1.000
_cell.length_c   1.000
_cell.angle_alpha   90.00
_cell.angle_beta   90.00
_cell.angle_gamma   90.00
#
_symmetry.space_group_name_H-M   'P 1'
#
loop_
_entity.id
_entity.type
_entity.pdbx_description
1 polymer ?
#
loop_
_entity_poly.entity_id
_entity_poly.type
_entity_poly.pdbx_seq_one_letter_code
_entity_poly.pdbx_strand_id
1 'polypeptide(L)'
;MAALQCGNFYLKSGDDGWMRVNGVKAESQKITFLKAKEDYDNVKIQIMLPDKNTGRWLGMDYIRRNGKPILNVEAVRMNMDEPRVFGTYDCVKVK
;
A
#
# COMPACT_ATOMS: atom_id res chain seq x y z
N MET A 1 -6.68 13.92 -3.76
CA MET A 1 -6.89 12.46 -3.84
C MET A 1 -7.68 12.02 -2.60
N ALA A 2 -8.71 11.19 -2.79
CA ALA A 2 -9.53 10.67 -1.69
C ALA A 2 -8.70 9.74 -0.80
N ALA A 3 -8.95 9.79 0.51
CA ALA A 3 -8.39 8.80 1.43
C ALA A 3 -9.11 7.46 1.28
N LEU A 4 -8.37 6.38 1.49
CA LEU A 4 -8.86 5.01 1.38
C LEU A 4 -8.60 4.30 2.72
N GLN A 5 -9.58 3.54 3.18
CA GLN A 5 -9.43 2.63 4.32
C GLN A 5 -9.34 1.21 3.76
N CYS A 6 -8.25 0.50 4.07
CA CYS A 6 -8.01 -0.89 3.67
C CYS A 6 -7.73 -1.72 4.92
N GLY A 7 -8.76 -2.37 5.48
CA GLY A 7 -8.63 -3.02 6.79
C GLY A 7 -8.19 -2.02 7.87
N ASN A 8 -7.05 -2.28 8.52
CA ASN A 8 -6.45 -1.39 9.54
C ASN A 8 -5.49 -0.32 8.95
N PHE A 9 -5.41 -0.20 7.62
CA PHE A 9 -4.50 0.72 6.94
C PHE A 9 -5.27 1.87 6.29
N TYR A 10 -5.01 3.08 6.76
CA TYR A 10 -5.49 4.32 6.18
C TYR A 10 -4.47 4.85 5.17
N LEU A 11 -4.83 4.84 3.90
CA LEU A 11 -4.01 5.31 2.79
C LEU A 11 -4.45 6.70 2.35
N LYS A 12 -3.51 7.63 2.28
CA LYS A 12 -3.76 8.97 1.75
C LYS A 12 -2.58 9.43 0.92
N SER A 13 -2.82 9.96 -0.27
CA SER A 13 -1.76 10.64 -1.00
C SER A 13 -1.37 11.92 -0.27
N GLY A 14 -0.08 12.09 -0.03
CA GLY A 14 0.48 13.34 0.42
C GLY A 14 0.53 14.39 -0.66
N ASP A 15 0.69 15.64 -0.23
CA ASP A 15 0.83 16.82 -1.08
C ASP A 15 2.15 16.80 -1.87
N ASP A 16 3.12 16.03 -1.37
CA ASP A 16 4.40 15.73 -2.01
C ASP A 16 4.32 14.58 -3.04
N GLY A 17 3.12 14.06 -3.32
CA GLY A 17 2.91 12.95 -4.25
C GLY A 17 3.32 11.57 -3.72
N TRP A 18 3.66 11.49 -2.43
CA TRP A 18 4.01 10.24 -1.76
C TRP A 18 2.81 9.65 -1.01
N MET A 19 2.66 8.33 -1.04
CA MET A 19 1.64 7.67 -0.25
C MET A 19 1.97 7.77 1.25
N ARG A 20 0.96 8.10 2.05
CA ARG A 20 0.99 8.04 3.52
C ARG A 20 0.15 6.87 3.97
N VAL A 21 0.73 5.98 4.78
CA VAL A 21 0.06 4.83 5.37
C VAL A 21 -0.05 5.06 6.87
N ASN A 22 -1.26 5.15 7.41
CA ASN A 22 -1.51 5.53 8.80
C ASN A 22 -0.78 6.82 9.21
N GLY A 23 -0.68 7.78 8.29
CA GLY A 23 0.04 9.05 8.49
C GLY A 23 1.57 8.97 8.32
N VAL A 24 2.14 7.76 8.19
CA VAL A 24 3.57 7.55 7.95
C VAL A 24 3.87 7.67 6.46
N LYS A 25 4.84 8.53 6.10
CA LYS A 25 5.31 8.66 4.72
C LYS A 25 6.03 7.37 4.30
N ALA A 26 5.73 6.89 3.10
CA ALA A 26 6.45 5.77 2.50
C ALA A 26 7.95 6.08 2.32
N GLU A 27 8.80 5.09 2.59
CA GLU A 27 10.26 5.21 2.35
C GLU A 27 10.58 5.08 0.86
N SER A 28 9.91 4.14 0.20
CA SER A 28 9.96 3.99 -1.25
C SER A 28 8.57 3.73 -1.80
N GLN A 29 8.33 4.22 -3.01
CA GLN A 29 7.13 3.95 -3.77
C GLN A 29 7.47 3.73 -5.25
N LYS A 30 6.81 2.74 -5.87
CA LYS A 30 6.90 2.47 -7.30
C LYS A 30 5.51 2.37 -7.89
N ILE A 31 5.19 3.26 -8.82
CA ILE A 31 3.93 3.28 -9.54
C ILE A 31 4.09 2.50 -10.85
N THR A 32 3.18 1.57 -11.12
CA THR A 32 3.12 0.77 -12.33
C THR A 32 1.71 0.81 -12.89
N PHE A 33 1.53 1.36 -14.09
CA PHE A 33 0.25 1.31 -14.78
C PHE A 33 0.06 -0.07 -15.42
N LEU A 34 -1.08 -0.70 -15.15
CA LEU A 34 -1.36 -2.08 -15.54
C LEU A 34 -1.98 -2.20 -16.95
N LYS A 35 -2.48 -1.09 -17.51
CA LYS A 35 -3.09 -1.06 -18.85
C LYS A 35 -2.52 0.09 -19.69
N ALA A 36 -3.01 1.32 -19.46
CA ALA A 36 -2.59 2.51 -20.17
C ALA A 36 -1.83 3.45 -19.24
N LYS A 37 -0.94 4.25 -19.81
CA LYS A 37 -0.23 5.30 -19.07
C LYS A 37 -1.27 6.23 -18.41
N GLU A 38 -1.04 6.59 -17.15
CA GLU A 38 -1.91 7.48 -16.37
C GLU A 38 -3.32 6.92 -16.04
N ASP A 39 -3.57 5.63 -16.28
CA ASP A 39 -4.79 4.94 -15.86
C ASP A 39 -4.74 4.56 -14.36
N TYR A 40 -5.14 5.51 -13.51
CA TYR A 40 -5.22 5.30 -12.05
C TYR A 40 -6.37 4.39 -11.61
N ASP A 41 -7.24 3.94 -12.52
CA ASP A 41 -8.22 2.89 -12.27
C ASP A 41 -7.64 1.49 -12.52
N ASN A 42 -6.47 1.41 -13.16
CA ASN A 42 -5.69 0.20 -13.39
C ASN A 42 -4.21 0.42 -13.05
N VAL A 43 -3.91 0.59 -11.75
CA VAL A 43 -2.58 0.91 -11.25
C VAL A 43 -2.16 -0.04 -10.13
N LYS A 44 -0.87 -0.39 -10.10
CA LYS A 44 -0.20 -1.01 -8.96
C LYS A 44 0.79 -0.02 -8.37
N ILE A 45 0.70 0.22 -7.07
CA ILE A 45 1.66 1.03 -6.32
C ILE A 45 2.30 0.12 -5.27
N GLN A 46 3.59 -0.10 -5.43
CA GLN A 46 4.39 -0.85 -4.47
C GLN A 46 4.99 0.13 -3.49
N ILE A 47 4.86 -0.14 -2.20
CA ILE A 47 5.22 0.76 -1.12
C ILE A 47 6.03 -0.03 -0.11
N MET A 48 7.06 0.60 0.44
CA MET A 48 7.86 0.07 1.53
C MET A 48 7.96 1.12 2.63
N LEU A 49 7.66 0.73 3.86
CA LEU A 49 7.75 1.61 5.02
C LEU A 49 8.11 0.83 6.29
N PRO A 50 8.77 1.45 7.28
CA PRO A 50 8.96 0.84 8.58
C PRO A 50 7.64 0.87 9.37
N ASP A 51 7.29 -0.25 10.01
CA ASP A 51 6.24 -0.31 11.02
C ASP A 51 6.85 -0.14 12.42
N LYS A 52 6.51 0.99 13.04
CA LYS A 52 7.00 1.33 14.37
C LYS A 52 6.47 0.41 15.46
N ASN A 53 5.33 -0.26 15.25
CA ASN A 53 4.73 -1.12 16.26
C ASN A 53 5.45 -2.47 16.37
N THR A 54 5.84 -3.03 15.22
CA THR A 54 6.51 -4.33 15.16
C THR A 54 8.03 -4.24 15.00
N GLY A 55 8.57 -3.06 14.67
CA GLY A 55 9.98 -2.87 14.33
C GLY A 55 10.39 -3.54 13.00
N ARG A 56 9.41 -3.99 12.20
CA ARG A 56 9.63 -4.63 10.90
C ARG A 56 9.35 -3.66 9.75
N TRP A 57 9.86 -4.00 8.57
CA TRP A 57 9.43 -3.35 7.34
C TRP A 57 8.12 -3.96 6.85
N LEU A 58 7.22 -3.12 6.32
CA LEU A 58 6.02 -3.55 5.63
C LEU A 58 6.19 -3.33 4.13
N GLY A 59 6.13 -4.42 3.38
CA GLY A 59 5.96 -4.40 1.94
C GLY A 59 4.48 -4.34 1.60
N MET A 60 4.05 -3.32 0.87
CA MET A 60 2.66 -3.11 0.53
C MET A 60 2.47 -3.01 -0.98
N ASP A 61 1.50 -3.73 -1.50
CA ASP A 61 1.09 -3.66 -2.90
C ASP A 61 -0.36 -3.15 -2.95
N TYR A 62 -0.52 -1.85 -3.20
CA TYR A 62 -1.81 -1.27 -3.54
C TYR A 62 -2.12 -1.58 -5.00
N ILE A 63 -3.23 -2.25 -5.27
CA ILE A 63 -3.62 -2.68 -6.60
C ILE A 63 -5.03 -2.20 -6.85
N ARG A 64 -5.22 -1.36 -7.87
CA ARG A 64 -6.53 -0.97 -8.37
C ARG A 64 -6.71 -1.59 -9.74
N ARG A 65 -7.79 -2.35 -9.91
CA ARG A 65 -8.19 -2.94 -11.20
C ARG A 65 -9.65 -2.64 -11.45
N ASN A 66 -9.94 -2.05 -12.61
CA ASN A 66 -11.29 -1.59 -12.96
C ASN A 66 -11.93 -0.78 -11.82
N GLY A 67 -11.14 0.10 -11.21
CA GLY A 67 -11.59 0.99 -10.13
C GLY A 67 -11.76 0.36 -8.75
N LYS A 68 -11.62 -0.97 -8.60
CA LYS A 68 -11.69 -1.70 -7.32
C LYS A 68 -10.29 -1.83 -6.71
N PRO A 69 -10.00 -1.13 -5.59
CA PRO A 69 -8.70 -1.19 -4.95
C PRO A 69 -8.64 -2.28 -3.89
N ILE A 70 -7.51 -2.99 -3.85
CA ILE A 70 -7.10 -3.88 -2.76
C ILE A 70 -5.72 -3.46 -2.26
N LEU A 71 -5.42 -3.80 -1.02
CA LEU A 71 -4.10 -3.63 -0.42
C LEU A 71 -3.60 -5.00 0.05
N ASN A 72 -2.49 -5.42 -0.53
CA ASN A 72 -1.72 -6.55 -0.05
C ASN A 72 -0.63 -6.02 0.88
N VAL A 73 -0.46 -6.64 2.05
CA VAL A 73 0.53 -6.25 3.05
C VAL A 73 1.31 -7.47 3.49
N GLU A 74 2.62 -7.36 3.45
CA GLU A 74 3.57 -8.35 3.92
C GLU A 74 4.46 -7.74 5.00
N ALA A 75 4.60 -8.41 6.14
CA ALA A 75 5.68 -8.10 7.07
C ALA A 75 6.97 -8.73 6.53
N VAL A 76 7.93 -7.89 6.16
CA VAL A 76 9.21 -8.33 5.61
C VAL A 76 9.95 -9.15 6.66
N ARG A 77 10.30 -10.37 6.28
CA ARG A 77 11.04 -11.31 7.13
C ARG A 77 12.48 -10.83 7.34
N MET A 78 13.02 -11.02 8.54
CA MET A 78 14.43 -10.74 8.82
C MET A 78 15.33 -11.89 8.36
N ASN A 79 14.79 -13.10 8.26
CA ASN A 79 15.49 -14.29 7.76
C ASN A 79 14.54 -15.23 6.99
N MET A 80 15.09 -16.29 6.37
CA MET A 80 14.32 -17.23 5.55
C MET A 80 13.47 -18.22 6.37
N ASP A 81 13.83 -18.44 7.63
CA ASP A 81 13.16 -19.37 8.55
C ASP A 81 11.88 -18.78 9.17
N GLU A 82 11.75 -17.45 9.20
CA GLU A 82 10.55 -16.80 9.70
C GLU A 82 9.33 -17.10 8.81
N PRO A 83 8.16 -17.38 9.43
CA PRO A 83 6.93 -17.59 8.70
C PRO A 83 6.54 -16.30 7.96
N ARG A 84 6.02 -16.46 6.75
CA ARG A 84 5.52 -15.34 5.95
C ARG A 84 4.21 -14.84 6.54
N VAL A 85 4.18 -13.59 6.98
CA VAL A 85 2.96 -12.92 7.46
C VAL A 85 2.46 -12.00 6.36
N PHE A 86 1.31 -12.35 5.80
CA PHE A 86 0.70 -11.65 4.68
C PHE A 86 -0.80 -11.48 4.89
N GLY A 87 -1.35 -10.33 4.48
CA GLY A 87 -2.78 -10.05 4.49
C GLY A 87 -3.22 -9.30 3.24
N THR A 88 -4.42 -9.61 2.77
CA THR A 88 -5.10 -8.90 1.68
C THR A 88 -6.33 -8.21 2.22
N TYR A 89 -6.50 -6.94 1.89
CA TYR A 89 -7.59 -6.10 2.38
C TYR A 89 -8.28 -5.40 1.23
N ASP A 90 -9.60 -5.48 1.19
CA ASP A 90 -10.39 -4.62 0.31
C ASP A 90 -10.32 -3.17 0.78
N CYS A 91 -10.20 -2.24 -0.16
CA CYS A 91 -10.12 -0.82 0.14
C CYS A 91 -11.45 -0.12 -0.17
N VAL A 92 -11.90 0.71 0.76
CA VAL A 92 -13.08 1.55 0.63
C VAL A 92 -12.71 3.03 0.70
N LYS A 93 -13.42 3.88 -0.06
CA LYS A 93 -13.26 5.33 0.05
C LYS A 93 -13.77 5.79 1.40
N VAL A 94 -12.96 6.56 2.11
CA VAL A 94 -13.39 7.24 3.34
C VAL A 94 -14.18 8.48 2.92
N LYS A 95 -15.37 8.65 3.52
CA LYS A 95 -16.24 9.81 3.29
C LYS A 95 -15.69 11.05 3.97
#